data_AF-A0A941PJD8-F1
#
_entry.id   AF-A0A941PJD8-F1
#
_cell.length_a   1.000
_cell.length_b   1.000
_cell.length_c   1.000
_cell.angle_alpha   90.00
_cell.angle_beta   90.00
_cell.angle_gamma   90.00
#
_symmetry.space_group_name_H-M   'P 1'
#
loop_
_entity.id
_entity.type
_entity.pdbx_description
1 polymer ?
#
loop_
_entity_poly.entity_id
_entity_poly.type
_entity_poly.pdbx_seq_one_letter_code
_entity_poly.pdbx_strand_id
1 'polypeptide(L)'
;MLGNTKRCGVTILFTSGQMMTALGLTKQQWRTYRAALPELNKEAGRAACFGAGDLLAASVAQAVCETLGCPLSKLTPLSAAIFKLCDETSWPYLERSHAVLDMPSAKVALLTESATTPSISICVALDPLIVRLRKALLNVEPDQQPSLAFPPVMVAGGRQ
;
A
#
# COMPACT_ATOMS: atom_id res chain seq x y z
N MET A 1 -4.08 26.12 -7.07
CA MET A 1 -3.76 25.64 -8.42
C MET A 1 -3.23 24.22 -8.31
N LEU A 2 -4.08 23.19 -8.45
CA LEU A 2 -3.62 21.81 -8.52
C LEU A 2 -3.34 21.47 -9.99
N GLY A 3 -2.07 21.23 -10.28
CA GLY A 3 -1.60 20.75 -11.57
C GLY A 3 -2.19 19.37 -11.85
N ASN A 4 -2.99 19.29 -12.90
CA ASN A 4 -3.63 18.09 -13.37
C ASN A 4 -2.61 17.30 -14.21
N THR A 5 -1.81 16.46 -13.56
CA THR A 5 -0.94 15.49 -14.25
C THR A 5 -1.81 14.40 -14.85
N LYS A 6 -2.15 14.55 -16.13
CA LYS A 6 -2.86 13.54 -16.92
C LYS A 6 -2.06 12.23 -16.93
N ARG A 7 -2.45 11.26 -16.11
CA ARG A 7 -2.09 9.84 -16.28
C ARG A 7 -3.04 9.24 -17.33
N CYS A 8 -2.53 8.88 -18.51
CA CYS A 8 -3.30 8.25 -19.59
C CYS A 8 -3.48 6.72 -19.42
N GLY A 9 -3.52 6.22 -18.19
CA GLY A 9 -3.83 4.82 -17.87
C GLY A 9 -5.06 4.73 -16.98
N VAL A 10 -5.81 3.63 -17.08
CA VAL A 10 -6.90 3.32 -16.12
C VAL A 10 -6.29 3.30 -14.72
N THR A 11 -6.54 4.36 -13.96
CA THR A 11 -6.03 4.49 -12.59
C THR A 11 -7.03 3.80 -11.67
N ILE A 12 -6.64 2.65 -11.13
CA ILE A 12 -7.44 1.95 -10.11
C ILE A 12 -7.39 2.80 -8.84
N LEU A 13 -8.56 3.22 -8.37
CA LEU A 13 -8.72 3.93 -7.12
C LEU A 13 -9.31 2.98 -6.06
N PHE A 14 -8.90 3.19 -4.82
CA PHE A 14 -9.33 2.44 -3.65
C PHE A 14 -10.16 3.31 -2.72
N THR A 15 -11.15 2.70 -2.10
CA THR A 15 -11.93 3.29 -0.99
C THR A 15 -11.14 3.22 0.31
N SER A 16 -11.53 4.02 1.31
CA SER A 16 -10.96 3.94 2.67
C SER A 16 -11.08 2.53 3.26
N GLY A 17 -12.18 1.82 2.97
CA GLY A 17 -12.37 0.43 3.41
C GLY A 17 -11.34 -0.52 2.80
N GLN A 18 -11.10 -0.41 1.49
CA GLN A 18 -10.08 -1.22 0.80
C GLN A 18 -8.66 -0.92 1.29
N MET A 19 -8.34 0.36 1.54
CA MET A 19 -7.06 0.74 2.15
C MET A 19 -6.88 0.11 3.54
N MET A 20 -7.91 0.22 4.39
CA MET A 20 -7.86 -0.35 5.74
C MET A 20 -7.67 -1.87 5.69
N THR A 21 -8.42 -2.57 4.83
CA THR A 21 -8.28 -4.02 4.67
C THR A 21 -6.88 -4.40 4.18
N ALA A 22 -6.36 -3.71 3.16
CA ALA A 22 -5.04 -4.01 2.60
C ALA A 22 -3.88 -3.74 3.57
N LEU A 23 -4.05 -2.77 4.49
CA LEU A 23 -3.08 -2.45 5.54
C LEU A 23 -3.32 -3.22 6.85
N GLY A 24 -4.39 -4.01 6.94
CA GLY A 24 -4.77 -4.72 8.17
C GLY A 24 -5.18 -3.79 9.32
N LEU A 25 -5.70 -2.59 9.02
CA LEU A 25 -6.02 -1.57 10.02
C LEU A 25 -7.47 -1.66 10.51
N THR A 26 -7.65 -1.55 11.83
CA THR A 26 -8.95 -1.31 12.45
C THR A 26 -9.44 0.12 12.18
N LYS A 27 -10.75 0.36 12.39
CA LYS A 27 -11.33 1.72 12.30
C LYS A 27 -10.65 2.72 13.24
N GLN A 28 -10.21 2.27 14.42
CA GLN A 28 -9.54 3.14 15.38
C GLN A 28 -8.14 3.52 14.90
N GLN A 29 -7.34 2.56 14.44
CA GLN A 29 -6.05 2.83 13.83
C GLN A 29 -6.19 3.75 12.62
N TRP A 30 -7.19 3.56 11.77
CA TRP A 30 -7.46 4.44 10.64
C TRP A 30 -7.67 5.90 11.04
N ARG A 31 -8.32 6.17 12.18
CA ARG A 31 -8.45 7.55 12.70
C ARG A 31 -7.11 8.12 13.11
N THR A 32 -6.29 7.35 13.82
CA THR A 32 -4.92 7.76 14.19
C THR A 32 -4.05 8.02 12.97
N TYR A 33 -4.17 7.18 11.93
CA TYR A 33 -3.46 7.36 10.66
C TYR A 33 -3.86 8.67 9.97
N ARG A 34 -5.15 8.95 9.85
CA ARG A 34 -5.64 10.21 9.26
C ARG A 34 -5.27 11.46 10.05
N ALA A 35 -5.11 11.35 11.36
CA ALA A 35 -4.64 12.46 12.18
C ALA A 35 -3.14 12.75 11.95
N ALA A 36 -2.33 11.70 11.70
CA ALA A 36 -0.88 11.83 11.56
C ALA A 36 -0.40 11.99 10.11
N LEU A 37 -1.18 11.52 9.13
CA LEU A 37 -0.89 11.54 7.69
C LEU A 37 -2.00 12.34 6.98
N PRO A 38 -1.85 13.67 6.84
CA PRO A 38 -2.88 14.53 6.26
C PRO A 38 -3.32 14.13 4.84
N GLU A 39 -2.45 13.47 4.08
CA GLU A 39 -2.69 12.98 2.72
C GLU A 39 -3.78 11.89 2.68
N LEU A 40 -4.12 11.30 3.83
CA LEU A 40 -5.23 10.35 3.97
C LEU A 40 -6.59 11.01 4.19
N ASN A 41 -6.64 12.34 4.32
CA ASN A 41 -7.88 13.11 4.47
C ASN A 41 -8.50 13.54 3.13
N LYS A 42 -8.21 12.82 2.03
CA LYS A 42 -8.86 13.06 0.73
C LYS A 42 -10.36 12.85 0.88
N GLU A 43 -11.13 13.91 0.66
CA GLU A 43 -12.59 13.89 0.76
C GLU A 43 -13.20 13.43 -0.56
N ALA A 44 -13.82 12.24 -0.58
CA ALA A 44 -14.87 11.94 -1.57
C ALA A 44 -16.00 11.07 -0.99
N GLY A 45 -16.27 11.21 0.32
CA GLY A 45 -17.34 10.47 0.99
C GLY A 45 -17.14 8.95 0.93
N ARG A 46 -18.00 8.25 0.17
CA ARG A 46 -17.91 6.80 -0.07
C ARG A 46 -17.14 6.43 -1.34
N ALA A 47 -16.72 7.41 -2.13
CA ALA A 47 -16.04 7.16 -3.40
C ALA A 47 -14.57 6.76 -3.19
N ALA A 48 -14.03 6.05 -4.18
CA ALA A 48 -12.62 5.67 -4.20
C ALA A 48 -11.75 6.91 -4.46
N CYS A 49 -10.77 7.16 -3.59
CA CYS A 49 -9.95 8.38 -3.60
C CYS A 49 -8.46 8.11 -3.64
N PHE A 50 -8.06 6.88 -3.33
CA PHE A 50 -6.67 6.55 -3.03
C PHE A 50 -6.08 5.76 -4.18
N GLY A 51 -4.91 6.18 -4.66
CA GLY A 51 -4.16 5.43 -5.65
C GLY A 51 -3.33 4.32 -5.02
N ALA A 52 -2.70 3.51 -5.87
CA ALA A 52 -1.71 2.53 -5.44
C ALA A 52 -0.52 3.17 -4.70
N GLY A 53 -0.11 4.39 -5.11
CA GLY A 53 0.94 5.15 -4.42
C GLY A 53 0.58 5.52 -2.99
N ASP A 54 -0.67 5.96 -2.74
CA ASP A 54 -1.15 6.26 -1.39
C ASP A 54 -1.12 5.03 -0.47
N LEU A 55 -1.50 3.87 -1.02
CA LEU A 55 -1.49 2.61 -0.30
C LEU A 55 -0.07 2.21 0.10
N LEU A 56 0.88 2.32 -0.83
CA LEU A 56 2.28 2.03 -0.56
C LEU A 56 2.88 3.01 0.46
N ALA A 57 2.60 4.31 0.32
CA ALA A 57 3.07 5.33 1.25
C ALA A 57 2.59 5.07 2.69
N ALA A 58 1.32 4.73 2.87
CA ALA A 58 0.78 4.34 4.16
C ALA A 58 1.43 3.05 4.70
N SER A 59 1.70 2.07 3.83
CA SER A 59 2.41 0.84 4.21
C SER A 59 3.86 1.08 4.60
N VAL A 60 4.55 2.06 4.00
CA VAL A 60 5.90 2.48 4.41
C VAL A 60 5.86 3.08 5.81
N ALA A 61 4.93 4.00 6.05
CA ALA A 61 4.76 4.62 7.37
C ALA A 61 4.45 3.56 8.45
N GLN A 62 3.56 2.61 8.14
CA GLN A 62 3.26 1.48 9.01
C GLN A 62 4.51 0.65 9.33
N ALA A 63 5.28 0.24 8.30
CA ALA A 63 6.46 -0.60 8.47
C ALA A 63 7.52 0.07 9.36
N VAL A 64 7.72 1.38 9.20
CA VAL A 64 8.65 2.17 10.03
C VAL A 64 8.17 2.18 11.49
N CYS A 65 6.89 2.46 11.73
CA CYS A 65 6.32 2.47 13.08
C CYS A 65 6.37 1.10 13.77
N GLU A 66 6.06 0.03 13.05
CA GLU A 66 6.05 -1.33 13.59
C GLU A 66 7.47 -1.84 13.88
N THR A 67 8.44 -1.54 13.01
CA THR A 67 9.81 -2.04 13.14
C THR A 67 10.62 -1.26 14.17
N LEU A 68 10.47 0.07 14.22
CA LEU A 68 11.25 0.94 15.10
C LEU A 68 10.52 1.32 16.39
N GLY A 69 9.26 0.91 16.55
CA GLY A 69 8.42 1.32 17.68
C GLY A 69 8.17 2.83 17.74
N CYS A 70 8.33 3.55 16.63
CA CYS A 70 8.17 4.99 16.60
C CYS A 70 6.68 5.36 16.44
N PRO A 71 6.19 6.40 17.14
CA PRO A 71 4.80 6.83 16.97
C PRO A 71 4.62 7.49 15.60
N LEU A 72 3.48 7.22 14.97
CA LEU A 72 3.16 7.70 13.62
C LEU A 72 3.23 9.24 13.49
N SER A 73 2.96 9.97 14.57
CA SER A 73 3.09 11.43 14.63
C SER A 73 4.51 11.95 14.36
N LYS A 74 5.54 11.12 14.52
CA LYS A 74 6.92 11.48 14.15
C LYS A 74 7.14 11.48 12.65
N LEU A 75 6.31 10.77 11.89
CA LEU A 75 6.39 10.72 10.42
C LEU A 75 5.60 11.84 9.75
N THR A 76 4.79 12.61 10.48
CA THR A 76 4.00 13.73 9.92
C THR A 76 4.86 14.73 9.12
N PRO A 77 6.07 15.15 9.54
CA PRO A 77 6.90 16.05 8.73
C PRO A 77 7.35 15.44 7.38
N LEU A 78 7.40 14.11 7.29
CA LEU A 78 7.80 13.37 6.10
C LEU A 78 6.63 12.93 5.23
N SER A 79 5.39 12.99 5.74
CA SER A 79 4.23 12.35 5.11
C SER A 79 4.06 12.80 3.66
N ALA A 80 4.09 14.11 3.42
CA ALA A 80 3.94 14.67 2.09
C ALA A 80 5.02 14.16 1.11
N ALA A 81 6.26 14.03 1.57
CA ALA A 81 7.37 13.54 0.76
C ALA A 81 7.24 12.03 0.47
N ILE A 82 6.83 11.22 1.45
CA ILE A 82 6.58 9.78 1.27
C ILE A 82 5.46 9.57 0.24
N PHE A 83 4.33 10.25 0.42
CA PHE A 83 3.17 10.12 -0.46
C PHE A 83 3.47 10.58 -1.88
N LYS A 84 4.12 11.73 -2.03
CA LYS A 84 4.54 12.23 -3.34
C LYS A 84 5.45 11.23 -4.05
N LEU A 85 6.48 10.72 -3.36
CA LEU A 85 7.42 9.77 -3.93
C LEU A 85 6.73 8.48 -4.42
N CYS A 86 5.82 7.94 -3.61
CA CYS A 86 5.10 6.72 -3.95
C CYS A 86 4.06 6.92 -5.06
N ASP A 87 3.52 8.13 -5.22
CA ASP A 87 2.52 8.44 -6.25
C ASP A 87 3.14 8.80 -7.62
N GLU A 88 4.30 9.46 -7.61
CA GLU A 88 5.02 9.88 -8.82
C GLU A 88 5.86 8.74 -9.45
N THR A 89 6.12 7.68 -8.69
CA THR A 89 7.02 6.60 -9.11
C THR A 89 6.25 5.30 -9.39
N SER A 90 6.57 4.64 -10.50
CA SER A 90 5.94 3.35 -10.84
C SER A 90 6.32 2.25 -9.86
N TRP A 91 5.36 1.38 -9.50
CA TRP A 91 5.60 0.25 -8.60
C TRP A 91 6.74 -0.67 -9.05
N PRO A 92 6.90 -1.07 -10.33
CA PRO A 92 8.02 -1.92 -10.74
C PRO A 92 9.40 -1.31 -10.45
N TYR A 93 9.52 0.01 -10.51
CA TYR A 93 10.75 0.71 -10.13
C TYR A 93 10.92 0.74 -8.60
N LEU A 94 9.84 1.04 -7.87
CA LEU A 94 9.84 1.05 -6.41
C LEU A 94 10.20 -0.33 -5.83
N GLU A 95 9.74 -1.43 -6.42
CA GLU A 95 10.07 -2.80 -5.99
C GLU A 95 11.58 -3.06 -5.93
N ARG A 96 12.36 -2.41 -6.79
CA ARG A 96 13.82 -2.58 -6.84
C ARG A 96 14.57 -1.52 -6.02
N SER A 97 13.85 -0.73 -5.23
CA SER A 97 14.35 0.44 -4.54
C SER A 97 14.18 0.35 -3.02
N HIS A 98 14.95 1.17 -2.32
CA HIS A 98 14.74 1.45 -0.90
C HIS A 98 14.25 2.89 -0.73
N ALA A 99 13.23 3.09 0.10
CA ALA A 99 12.89 4.42 0.57
C ALA A 99 13.79 4.80 1.73
N VAL A 100 14.47 5.93 1.61
CA VAL A 100 15.33 6.50 2.65
C VAL A 100 14.66 7.70 3.25
N LEU A 101 14.46 7.67 4.56
CA LEU A 101 13.82 8.71 5.34
C LEU A 101 14.87 9.42 6.19
N ASP A 102 15.16 10.66 5.84
CA ASP A 102 15.99 11.58 6.62
C ASP A 102 15.06 12.38 7.55
N MET A 103 14.97 11.94 8.80
CA MET A 103 14.10 12.56 9.82
C MET A 103 14.53 14.00 10.15
N PRO A 104 15.83 14.31 10.41
CA PRO A 104 16.27 15.69 10.65
C PRO A 104 15.94 16.66 9.52
N SER A 105 16.15 16.25 8.27
CA SER A 105 15.96 17.14 7.11
C SER A 105 14.52 17.14 6.58
N ALA A 106 13.65 16.28 7.12
CA ALA A 106 12.32 16.00 6.57
C ALA A 106 12.35 15.66 5.06
N LYS A 107 13.31 14.83 4.64
CA LYS A 107 13.48 14.42 3.24
C LYS A 107 13.27 12.93 3.05
N VAL A 108 12.75 12.57 1.88
CA VAL A 108 12.63 11.18 1.44
C VAL A 108 13.27 11.04 0.06
N ALA A 109 14.06 10.00 -0.12
CA ALA A 109 14.70 9.68 -1.40
C ALA A 109 14.54 8.18 -1.72
N LEU A 110 14.69 7.83 -3.00
CA LEU A 110 14.86 6.44 -3.41
C LEU A 110 16.33 6.16 -3.60
N LEU A 111 16.77 5.02 -3.08
CA LEU A 111 18.07 4.45 -3.38
C LEU A 111 17.88 3.18 -4.19
N THR A 112 18.43 3.19 -5.41
CA THR A 112 18.63 2.03 -6.25
C THR A 112 20.10 1.69 -6.23
N GLU A 113 20.47 0.63 -5.50
CA GLU A 113 21.84 0.12 -5.31
C GLU A 113 22.85 1.08 -4.67
N SER A 114 23.70 0.52 -3.80
CA SER A 114 24.96 1.04 -3.22
C SER A 114 25.18 2.57 -3.13
N ALA A 115 24.15 3.32 -2.76
CA ALA A 115 24.24 4.75 -2.51
C ALA A 115 24.39 4.99 -1.01
N THR A 116 25.41 5.76 -0.63
CA THR A 116 25.69 6.08 0.77
C THR A 116 24.88 7.30 1.19
N THR A 117 24.17 7.20 2.31
CA THR A 117 23.48 8.35 2.91
C THR A 117 24.46 9.12 3.80
N PRO A 118 24.54 10.46 3.71
CA PRO A 118 25.49 11.25 4.49
C PRO A 118 25.11 11.36 5.98
N SER A 119 23.89 10.97 6.36
CA SER A 119 23.32 11.11 7.70
C SER A 119 22.62 9.82 8.16
N ILE A 120 22.36 9.73 9.48
CA ILE A 120 21.55 8.65 10.06
C ILE A 120 20.14 8.73 9.45
N SER A 121 19.79 7.70 8.68
CA SER A 121 18.53 7.63 7.94
C SER A 121 17.87 6.28 8.13
N ILE A 122 16.54 6.24 8.05
CA ILE A 122 15.78 5.00 8.08
C ILE A 122 15.67 4.49 6.64
N CYS A 123 16.09 3.25 6.39
CA CYS A 123 16.04 2.64 5.07
C CYS A 123 14.96 1.54 5.05
N VAL A 124 14.01 1.65 4.13
CA VAL A 124 12.87 0.74 4.01
C VAL A 124 12.90 0.06 2.64
N ALA A 125 13.08 -1.26 2.63
CA ALA A 125 12.95 -2.05 1.40
C ALA A 125 11.48 -2.06 0.95
N LEU A 126 11.22 -1.68 -0.30
CA LEU A 126 9.86 -1.54 -0.81
C LEU A 126 9.30 -2.82 -1.41
N ASP A 127 10.15 -3.73 -1.90
CA ASP A 127 9.77 -5.05 -2.42
C ASP A 127 8.77 -5.81 -1.50
N PRO A 128 9.10 -6.10 -0.22
CA PRO A 128 8.21 -6.89 0.62
C PRO A 128 6.86 -6.20 0.87
N LEU A 129 6.84 -4.87 0.90
CA LEU A 129 5.61 -4.10 1.07
C LEU A 129 4.73 -4.22 -0.18
N ILE A 130 5.30 -4.04 -1.37
CA ILE A 130 4.55 -4.12 -2.62
C ILE A 130 4.05 -5.55 -2.87
N VAL A 131 4.87 -6.57 -2.62
CA VAL A 131 4.46 -7.99 -2.71
C VAL A 131 3.27 -8.28 -1.79
N ARG A 132 3.33 -7.80 -0.53
CA ARG A 132 2.23 -7.95 0.44
C ARG A 132 0.97 -7.23 -0.03
N LEU A 133 1.09 -5.98 -0.49
CA LEU A 133 -0.04 -5.20 -0.96
C LEU A 133 -0.68 -5.80 -2.21
N ARG A 134 0.11 -6.31 -3.17
CA ARG A 134 -0.42 -7.02 -4.35
C ARG A 134 -1.26 -8.23 -3.93
N LYS A 135 -0.76 -9.05 -3.00
CA LYS A 135 -1.52 -10.20 -2.48
C LYS A 135 -2.84 -9.77 -1.84
N ALA A 136 -2.80 -8.73 -1.01
CA ALA A 136 -4.00 -8.21 -0.33
C ALA A 136 -5.02 -7.60 -1.30
N LEU A 137 -4.56 -6.92 -2.36
CA LEU A 137 -5.43 -6.29 -3.35
C LEU A 137 -6.04 -7.29 -4.35
N LEU A 138 -5.32 -8.36 -4.68
CA LEU A 138 -5.79 -9.38 -5.62
C LEU A 138 -6.78 -10.37 -4.99
N ASN A 139 -7.07 -10.26 -3.69
CA ASN A 139 -7.94 -11.22 -2.98
C ASN A 139 -7.54 -12.68 -3.27
N VAL A 140 -6.25 -12.97 -3.30
CA VAL A 140 -5.80 -14.38 -3.29
C VAL A 140 -5.96 -14.89 -1.86
N GLU A 141 -7.21 -15.12 -1.46
CA GLU A 141 -7.48 -16.19 -0.51
C GLU A 141 -6.98 -17.47 -1.20
N PRO A 142 -6.22 -18.34 -0.52
CA PRO A 142 -6.05 -19.69 -1.05
C PRO A 142 -7.47 -20.23 -1.23
N ASP A 143 -7.82 -20.63 -2.46
CA ASP A 143 -9.08 -21.27 -2.79
C ASP A 143 -9.43 -22.29 -1.69
N GLN A 144 -10.29 -21.92 -0.75
CA GLN A 144 -11.17 -22.90 -0.13
C GLN A 144 -12.23 -23.17 -1.19
N GLN A 145 -11.83 -23.84 -2.27
CA GLN A 145 -12.78 -24.44 -3.20
C GLN A 145 -13.70 -25.32 -2.34
N PRO A 146 -14.99 -24.99 -2.20
CA PRO A 146 -15.88 -25.90 -1.53
C PRO A 146 -15.84 -27.19 -2.32
N SER A 147 -15.47 -28.28 -1.65
CA SER A 147 -15.58 -29.64 -2.18
C SER A 147 -17.03 -29.84 -2.62
N LEU A 148 -17.31 -29.61 -3.90
CA LEU A 148 -18.53 -30.04 -4.55
C LEU A 148 -18.40 -31.56 -4.71
N ALA A 149 -18.81 -32.26 -3.66
CA ALA A 149 -19.05 -33.69 -3.73
C ALA A 149 -20.26 -33.90 -4.62
N PHE A 150 -20.02 -34.09 -5.92
CA PHE A 150 -21.06 -34.56 -6.82
C PHE A 150 -21.35 -36.02 -6.49
N PRO A 151 -22.56 -36.38 -6.05
CA PRO A 151 -22.91 -37.78 -5.88
C PRO A 151 -22.84 -38.47 -7.26
N PRO A 152 -22.20 -39.64 -7.39
CA PRO A 152 -22.19 -40.37 -8.65
C PRO A 152 -23.62 -40.78 -9.00
N VAL A 153 -24.16 -40.22 -10.09
CA VAL A 153 -25.42 -40.66 -10.66
C VAL A 153 -25.10 -41.88 -11.53
N MET A 154 -25.61 -43.04 -11.12
CA MET A 154 -25.57 -44.25 -11.95
C MET A 154 -26.37 -43.99 -13.23
N VAL A 155 -25.68 -43.86 -14.37
CA VAL A 155 -26.32 -43.86 -15.67
C VAL A 155 -26.72 -45.30 -15.98
N ALA A 156 -28.00 -45.63 -15.80
CA ALA A 156 -28.54 -46.92 -16.18
C ALA A 156 -28.37 -47.12 -17.69
N GLY A 157 -27.77 -48.26 -18.05
CA GLY A 157 -27.27 -48.55 -19.39
C GLY A 157 -28.31 -48.40 -20.51
N GLY A 158 -27.83 -47.87 -21.63
CA GLY A 158 -28.55 -47.90 -22.90
C GLY A 158 -28.83 -49.35 -23.31
N ARG A 159 -30.10 -49.61 -23.65
CA ARG A 159 -30.54 -50.85 -24.28
C ARG A 159 -30.11 -50.84 -25.75
N GLN A 160 -29.45 -51.91 -26.17
CA GLN A 160 -29.44 -52.37 -27.57
C GLN A 160 -30.85 -52.81 -27.98
#